data_AF-A0A7S4MK47-F1
#
_entry.id   AF-A0A7S4MK47-F1
#
_cell.length_a   1.000
_cell.length_b   1.000
_cell.length_c   1.000
_cell.angle_alpha   90.00
_cell.angle_beta   90.00
_cell.angle_gamma   90.00
#
_symmetry.space_group_name_H-M   'P 1'
#
loop_
_entity.id
_entity.type
_entity.pdbx_description
1 polymer ?
#
loop_
_entity_poly.entity_id
_entity_poly.type
_entity_poly.pdbx_seq_one_letter_code
_entity_poly.pdbx_strand_id
1 'polypeptide(L)'
;MARSLAYLMLLFTYVYASCAFVFSSQRNAIAKRGQAELLTMKTARVKVSSSLLMRDASSAYWFKVGDTVEVVEDVLKAGINLKGRVGTVTETWEKCDVDPTCCCAEFVDAGFAVHVEFRELDKEGDDLFIHFFAEDELKKSKDVVPFDGMSCTAFKLKQLNVGQKPRSLASYDPSDDS
;
A
#
# COMPACT_ATOMS: atom_id res chain seq x y z
N MET A 1 -39.39 36.81 42.47
CA MET A 1 -38.85 35.80 41.53
C MET A 1 -37.56 36.23 40.80
N ALA A 2 -37.06 37.47 40.93
CA ALA A 2 -35.84 37.92 40.24
C ALA A 2 -34.51 37.43 40.84
N ARG A 3 -34.49 36.91 42.07
CA ARG A 3 -33.26 36.45 42.75
C ARG A 3 -32.79 35.04 42.32
N SER A 4 -33.67 34.25 41.69
CA SER A 4 -33.36 32.87 41.27
C SER A 4 -32.53 32.81 39.98
N LEU A 5 -32.76 33.77 39.07
CA LEU A 5 -32.07 33.80 37.77
C LEU A 5 -30.59 34.23 37.89
N ALA A 6 -30.24 35.04 38.89
CA ALA A 6 -28.86 35.45 39.12
C ALA A 6 -27.94 34.30 39.56
N TYR A 7 -28.48 33.32 40.30
CA TYR A 7 -27.71 32.15 40.76
C TYR A 7 -27.40 31.17 39.62
N LEU A 8 -28.32 31.03 38.66
CA LEU A 8 -28.17 30.15 37.50
C LEU A 8 -27.09 30.65 36.53
N MET A 9 -26.97 31.97 36.35
CA MET A 9 -25.94 32.57 35.50
C MET A 9 -24.53 32.49 36.12
N LEU A 10 -24.42 32.56 37.46
CA LEU A 10 -23.14 32.39 38.15
C LEU A 10 -22.66 30.92 38.11
N LEU A 11 -23.57 29.95 38.14
CA LEU A 11 -23.19 28.53 38.00
C LEU A 11 -22.73 28.19 36.58
N PHE A 12 -23.36 28.74 35.54
CA PHE A 12 -22.95 28.50 34.14
C PHE A 12 -21.56 29.07 33.81
N THR A 13 -21.21 30.23 34.38
CA THR A 13 -19.88 30.84 34.18
C THR A 13 -18.78 30.09 34.93
N TYR A 14 -19.08 29.52 36.11
CA TYR A 14 -18.11 28.72 36.88
C TYR A 14 -17.76 27.38 36.20
N VAL A 15 -18.73 26.74 35.55
CA VAL A 15 -18.50 25.49 34.79
C VAL A 15 -17.64 25.75 33.54
N TYR A 16 -17.86 26.84 32.81
CA TYR A 16 -17.06 27.17 31.62
C TYR A 16 -15.60 27.52 31.97
N ALA A 17 -15.35 28.20 33.10
CA ALA A 17 -13.99 28.51 33.55
C ALA A 17 -13.20 27.27 33.97
N SER A 18 -13.88 26.23 34.48
CA SER A 18 -13.24 24.99 34.93
C SER A 18 -12.80 24.08 33.78
N CYS A 19 -13.51 24.10 32.64
CA CYS A 19 -13.13 23.32 31.46
C CYS A 19 -11.89 23.89 30.72
N ALA A 20 -11.66 25.21 30.78
CA ALA A 20 -10.51 25.82 30.10
C ALA A 20 -9.16 25.48 30.77
N PHE A 21 -9.16 25.11 32.07
CA PHE A 21 -7.92 24.83 32.80
C PHE A 21 -7.39 23.40 32.58
N VAL A 22 -8.23 22.46 32.14
CA VAL A 22 -7.80 21.07 31.89
C VAL A 22 -7.11 20.92 30.52
N PHE A 23 -7.39 21.81 29.55
CA PHE A 23 -6.77 21.75 28.22
C PHE A 23 -5.42 22.47 28.08
N SER A 24 -4.96 23.26 29.06
CA SER A 24 -3.63 23.87 29.02
C SER A 24 -2.54 23.04 29.72
N SER A 25 -2.92 22.05 30.54
CA SER A 25 -2.00 21.22 31.34
C SER A 25 -1.57 19.91 30.66
N GLN A 26 -1.64 19.83 29.32
CA GLN A 26 -1.09 18.71 28.53
C GLN A 26 -0.09 19.18 27.45
N ARG A 27 0.23 20.48 27.36
CA ARG A 27 1.11 21.02 26.31
C ARG A 27 2.61 21.10 26.65
N ASN A 28 3.05 20.70 27.84
CA ASN A 28 4.45 20.86 28.26
C ASN A 28 5.22 19.56 28.62
N ALA A 29 4.72 18.39 28.24
CA ALA A 29 5.38 17.10 28.54
C ALA A 29 6.01 16.37 27.34
N ILE A 30 6.02 16.97 26.14
CA ILE A 30 6.64 16.37 24.93
C ILE A 30 7.76 17.30 24.41
N ALA A 31 8.61 17.80 25.30
CA ALA A 31 9.73 18.66 24.91
C ALA A 31 11.09 18.27 25.55
N LYS A 32 11.18 17.17 26.31
CA LYS A 32 12.42 16.80 27.03
C LYS A 32 12.72 15.30 27.13
N ARG A 33 12.47 14.52 26.07
CA ARG A 33 13.05 13.17 25.91
C ARG A 33 13.50 13.00 24.46
N GLY A 34 14.81 13.10 24.22
CA GLY A 34 15.37 12.77 22.90
C GLY A 34 16.69 13.45 22.50
N GLN A 35 17.30 14.32 23.33
CA GLN A 35 18.64 14.88 23.05
C GLN A 35 19.77 14.07 23.71
N ALA A 36 19.71 12.74 23.62
CA ALA A 36 20.81 11.85 24.00
C ALA A 36 20.88 10.62 23.09
N GLU A 37 20.85 10.83 21.77
CA GLU A 37 21.23 9.80 20.80
C GLU A 37 21.91 10.39 19.55
N LEU A 38 22.59 11.53 19.74
CA LEU A 38 23.36 12.20 18.70
C LEU A 38 24.83 11.87 18.89
N LEU A 39 25.25 10.62 18.61
CA LEU A 39 26.66 10.24 18.38
C LEU A 39 26.82 8.74 18.02
N THR A 40 26.04 8.22 17.07
CA THR A 40 26.49 7.07 16.26
C THR A 40 25.74 7.01 14.93
N MET A 41 25.74 8.12 14.17
CA MET A 41 25.54 8.02 12.73
C MET A 41 26.78 7.35 12.14
N LYS A 42 26.82 6.02 12.20
CA LYS A 42 27.59 5.22 11.26
C LYS A 42 27.09 5.65 9.89
N THR A 43 27.92 6.38 9.17
CA THR A 43 27.76 6.69 7.75
C THR A 43 27.66 5.36 7.01
N ALA A 44 26.45 4.81 6.94
CA ALA A 44 26.12 3.79 5.97
C ALA A 44 26.37 4.45 4.63
N ARG A 45 27.45 4.07 3.95
CA ARG A 45 27.62 4.36 2.53
C ARG A 45 26.43 3.71 1.85
N VAL A 46 25.37 4.48 1.66
CA VAL A 46 24.29 4.14 0.73
C VAL A 46 25.00 4.02 -0.60
N LYS A 47 25.23 2.78 -1.04
CA LYS A 47 25.62 2.48 -2.41
C LYS A 47 24.42 2.88 -3.25
N VAL A 48 24.33 4.16 -3.59
CA VAL A 48 23.45 4.63 -4.65
C VAL A 48 24.02 4.00 -5.91
N SER A 49 23.45 2.86 -6.30
CA SER A 49 23.69 2.25 -7.60
C SER A 49 23.11 3.21 -8.62
N SER A 50 23.89 4.22 -9.00
CA SER A 50 23.55 5.15 -10.06
C SER A 50 23.64 4.42 -11.39
N SER A 51 22.60 3.65 -11.72
CA SER A 51 22.33 3.41 -13.14
C SER A 51 22.06 4.78 -13.75
N LEU A 52 22.92 5.25 -14.66
CA LEU A 52 22.77 6.50 -15.43
C LEU A 52 21.63 6.40 -16.45
N LEU A 53 20.56 5.66 -16.12
CA LEU A 53 19.34 5.65 -16.89
C LEU A 53 18.39 6.60 -16.17
N MET A 54 18.13 7.73 -16.81
CA MET A 54 17.10 8.66 -16.38
C MET A 54 15.78 7.90 -16.45
N ARG A 55 15.22 7.57 -15.28
CA ARG A 55 13.94 6.88 -15.21
C ARG A 55 12.89 7.85 -15.73
N ASP A 56 12.10 7.41 -16.71
CA ASP A 56 10.93 8.17 -17.13
C ASP A 56 9.94 8.11 -15.97
N ALA A 57 9.81 9.21 -15.23
CA ALA A 57 8.92 9.31 -14.08
C ALA A 57 7.43 9.40 -14.50
N SER A 58 7.17 9.35 -15.81
CA SER A 58 5.88 9.67 -16.41
C SER A 58 5.01 8.43 -16.71
N SER A 59 5.41 7.22 -16.31
CA SER A 59 4.65 6.00 -16.61
C SER A 59 4.85 4.88 -15.60
N ALA A 60 3.74 4.26 -15.19
CA ALA A 60 3.70 3.13 -14.27
C ALA A 60 4.20 1.83 -14.91
N TYR A 61 5.46 1.45 -14.65
CA TYR A 61 6.02 0.21 -15.22
C TYR A 61 5.82 -1.04 -14.35
N TRP A 62 5.55 -0.88 -13.06
CA TRP A 62 5.59 -1.98 -12.09
C TRP A 62 4.25 -2.63 -11.79
N PHE A 63 3.16 -2.01 -12.19
CA PHE A 63 1.80 -2.45 -11.89
C PHE A 63 1.03 -2.73 -13.17
N LYS A 64 0.16 -3.72 -13.14
CA LYS A 64 -0.79 -4.01 -14.21
C LYS A 64 -2.21 -3.92 -13.69
N VAL A 65 -3.15 -3.62 -14.59
CA VAL A 65 -4.58 -3.69 -14.28
C VAL A 65 -4.94 -5.06 -13.72
N GLY A 66 -5.61 -5.09 -12.58
CA GLY A 66 -5.98 -6.28 -11.82
C GLY A 66 -4.98 -6.74 -10.76
N ASP A 67 -3.80 -6.11 -10.67
CA ASP A 67 -2.86 -6.41 -9.57
C ASP A 67 -3.41 -5.92 -8.22
N THR A 68 -3.15 -6.68 -7.15
CA THR A 68 -3.40 -6.25 -5.78
C THR A 68 -2.21 -5.49 -5.24
N VAL A 69 -2.47 -4.31 -4.68
CA VAL A 69 -1.45 -3.40 -4.16
C VAL A 69 -1.78 -2.97 -2.76
N GLU A 70 -0.74 -2.80 -1.95
CA GLU A 70 -0.81 -2.28 -0.58
C GLU A 70 -0.16 -0.89 -0.55
N VAL A 71 -0.83 0.06 0.11
CA VAL A 71 -0.30 1.42 0.28
C VAL A 71 0.77 1.41 1.37
N VAL A 72 2.00 1.80 1.04
CA VAL A 72 3.15 1.83 1.97
C VAL A 72 3.28 3.17 2.67
N GLU A 73 3.02 4.26 1.95
CA GLU A 73 3.17 5.62 2.47
C GLU A 73 1.90 6.15 3.13
N ASP A 74 2.07 7.19 3.95
CA ASP A 74 0.99 7.83 4.70
C ASP A 74 0.22 8.81 3.79
N VAL A 75 -0.71 8.28 2.99
CA VAL A 75 -1.57 9.06 2.09
C VAL A 75 -2.92 9.35 2.76
N LEU A 76 -3.32 10.62 2.79
CA LEU A 76 -4.57 11.07 3.42
C LEU A 76 -5.65 11.35 2.38
N LYS A 77 -6.78 10.66 2.48
CA LYS A 77 -8.00 10.93 1.70
C LYS A 77 -9.15 11.29 2.64
N ALA A 78 -9.68 12.50 2.50
CA ALA A 78 -10.76 13.02 3.36
C ALA A 78 -10.46 12.89 4.87
N GLY A 79 -9.19 13.03 5.27
CA GLY A 79 -8.74 12.91 6.67
C GLY A 79 -8.51 11.47 7.16
N ILE A 80 -8.69 10.46 6.31
CA ILE A 80 -8.41 9.05 6.63
C ILE A 80 -7.08 8.67 6.00
N ASN A 81 -6.20 8.04 6.79
CA ASN A 81 -4.93 7.51 6.30
C ASN A 81 -5.16 6.15 5.62
N LEU A 82 -4.63 6.01 4.41
CA LEU A 82 -4.77 4.82 3.57
C LEU A 82 -3.63 3.82 3.74
N LYS A 83 -2.60 4.13 4.53
CA LYS A 83 -1.45 3.24 4.75
C LYS A 83 -1.87 1.86 5.25
N GLY A 84 -1.31 0.82 4.64
CA GLY A 84 -1.60 -0.58 4.92
C GLY A 84 -2.92 -1.08 4.33
N ARG A 85 -3.70 -0.24 3.64
CA ARG A 85 -4.89 -0.71 2.91
C ARG A 85 -4.48 -1.40 1.63
N VAL A 86 -5.21 -2.46 1.31
CA VAL A 86 -5.05 -3.23 0.08
C VAL A 86 -6.17 -2.84 -0.88
N GLY A 87 -5.81 -2.59 -2.14
CA GLY A 87 -6.74 -2.31 -3.22
C GLY A 87 -6.36 -3.05 -4.49
N THR A 88 -7.19 -2.92 -5.51
CA THR A 88 -6.97 -3.50 -6.84
C THR A 88 -6.70 -2.39 -7.83
N VAL A 89 -5.69 -2.55 -8.68
CA VAL A 89 -5.36 -1.59 -9.72
C VAL A 89 -6.42 -1.66 -10.82
N THR A 90 -7.14 -0.56 -11.03
CA THR A 90 -8.18 -0.46 -12.08
C THR A 90 -7.60 0.05 -13.38
N GLU A 91 -6.70 1.03 -13.32
CA GLU A 91 -6.11 1.69 -14.48
C GLU A 91 -4.68 2.11 -14.15
N THR A 92 -3.80 2.01 -15.14
CA THR A 92 -2.41 2.46 -15.07
C THR A 92 -2.17 3.46 -16.17
N TRP A 93 -1.62 4.62 -15.81
CA TRP A 93 -1.24 5.60 -16.82
C TRP A 93 0.02 5.12 -17.54
N GLU A 94 -0.13 4.90 -18.84
CA GLU A 94 0.96 4.60 -19.75
C GLU A 94 1.17 5.79 -20.68
N LYS A 95 2.43 6.21 -20.83
CA LYS A 95 2.79 7.25 -21.79
C LYS A 95 2.50 6.72 -23.20
N CYS A 96 1.83 7.52 -24.02
CA CYS A 96 1.67 7.19 -25.43
C CYS A 96 3.04 7.10 -26.12
N ASP A 97 3.25 6.05 -26.93
CA ASP A 97 4.48 5.86 -27.74
C ASP A 97 4.67 6.93 -28.82
N VAL A 98 3.63 7.73 -29.07
CA VAL A 98 3.55 8.69 -30.16
C VAL A 98 4.09 10.03 -29.70
N ASP A 99 5.39 10.21 -29.93
CA ASP A 99 6.16 11.46 -29.88
C ASP A 99 6.46 12.03 -28.48
N PRO A 100 7.74 12.20 -28.08
CA PRO A 100 8.12 12.85 -26.82
C PRO A 100 7.71 14.32 -26.74
N THR A 101 7.22 14.91 -27.84
CA THR A 101 6.62 16.25 -27.87
C THR A 101 5.10 16.25 -27.69
N CYS A 102 4.47 15.08 -27.54
CA CYS A 102 3.04 14.99 -27.32
C CYS A 102 2.65 15.62 -25.98
N CYS A 103 1.60 16.44 -26.02
CA CYS A 103 1.02 17.16 -24.87
C CYS A 103 0.60 16.23 -23.71
N CYS A 104 0.45 14.92 -23.98
CA CYS A 104 0.12 13.91 -22.96
C CYS A 104 1.26 13.68 -21.94
N ALA A 105 2.50 14.08 -22.25
CA ALA A 105 3.63 13.88 -21.37
C ALA A 105 3.82 14.99 -20.32
N GLU A 106 3.28 16.20 -20.53
CA GLU A 106 3.52 17.33 -19.61
C GLU A 106 2.46 17.47 -18.50
N PHE A 107 1.26 16.91 -18.70
CA PHE A 107 0.13 17.09 -17.79
C PHE A 107 -0.03 16.00 -16.74
N VAL A 108 0.70 14.89 -16.86
CA VAL A 108 0.57 13.79 -15.91
C VAL A 108 1.63 13.96 -14.83
N ASP A 109 1.18 14.49 -13.70
CA ASP A 109 1.96 14.54 -12.48
C ASP A 109 2.30 13.11 -12.03
N ALA A 110 3.57 12.88 -11.68
CA ALA A 110 4.08 11.59 -11.21
C ALA A 110 3.30 11.03 -10.01
N GLY A 111 2.59 11.89 -9.26
CA GLY A 111 1.73 11.53 -8.14
C GLY A 111 0.40 10.84 -8.51
N PHE A 112 0.06 10.74 -9.80
CA PHE A 112 -1.24 10.23 -10.25
C PHE A 112 -1.13 9.07 -11.25
N ALA A 113 -0.03 8.32 -11.22
CA ALA A 113 0.29 7.30 -12.21
C ALA A 113 -0.60 6.04 -12.13
N VAL A 114 -1.07 5.66 -10.94
CA VAL A 114 -1.81 4.41 -10.72
C VAL A 114 -3.17 4.68 -10.09
N HIS A 115 -4.21 4.09 -10.69
CA HIS A 115 -5.58 4.19 -10.22
C HIS A 115 -5.96 2.92 -9.46
N VAL A 116 -6.24 3.06 -8.16
CA VAL A 116 -6.51 1.94 -7.26
C VAL A 116 -7.92 2.05 -6.69
N GLU A 117 -8.67 0.96 -6.82
CA GLU A 117 -9.98 0.78 -6.23
C GLU A 117 -9.85 0.08 -4.87
N PHE A 118 -10.48 0.68 -3.85
CA PHE A 118 -10.58 0.10 -2.51
C PHE A 118 -12.02 -0.26 -2.19
N ARG A 119 -12.18 -1.39 -1.50
CA ARG A 119 -13.43 -1.78 -0.87
C ARG A 119 -13.38 -1.38 0.60
N GLU A 120 -14.28 -0.50 1.04
CA GLU A 120 -14.42 -0.20 2.47
C GLU A 120 -15.03 -1.41 3.18
N LEU A 121 -14.29 -2.02 4.11
CA LEU A 121 -14.79 -3.16 4.89
C LEU A 121 -15.65 -2.73 6.08
N ASP A 122 -15.55 -1.47 6.49
CA ASP A 122 -16.11 -0.97 7.76
C ASP A 122 -17.52 -0.39 7.63
N LYS A 123 -18.01 -0.15 6.41
CA LYS A 123 -19.36 0.34 6.16
C LYS A 123 -20.21 -0.76 5.54
N GLU A 124 -21.45 -0.87 5.98
CA GLU A 124 -22.44 -1.87 5.53
C GLU A 124 -22.99 -1.56 4.12
N GLY A 125 -22.13 -1.03 3.23
CA GLY A 125 -22.45 -0.66 1.86
C GLY A 125 -21.27 -0.94 0.94
N ASP A 126 -21.56 -1.33 -0.30
CA ASP A 126 -20.57 -1.56 -1.35
C ASP A 126 -20.05 -0.23 -1.93
N ASP A 127 -19.62 0.68 -1.05
CA ASP A 127 -19.04 1.96 -1.44
C ASP A 127 -17.61 1.71 -1.93
N LEU A 128 -17.49 1.60 -3.25
CA LEU A 128 -16.21 1.54 -3.94
C LEU A 128 -15.69 2.97 -4.09
N PHE A 129 -14.45 3.19 -3.68
CA PHE A 129 -13.79 4.45 -3.97
C PHE A 129 -12.49 4.22 -4.73
N ILE A 130 -12.24 5.13 -5.66
CA ILE A 130 -11.03 5.14 -6.46
C ILE A 130 -10.12 6.26 -5.94
N HIS A 131 -8.82 6.01 -5.88
CA HIS A 131 -7.82 7.02 -5.57
C HIS A 131 -6.58 6.81 -6.46
N PHE A 132 -5.89 7.92 -6.72
CA PHE A 132 -4.68 7.94 -7.52
C PHE A 132 -3.47 7.91 -6.58
N PHE A 133 -2.43 7.19 -6.99
CA PHE A 133 -1.17 7.08 -6.26
C PHE A 133 0.02 7.21 -7.17
N ALA A 134 1.14 7.59 -6.57
CA ALA A 134 2.46 7.43 -7.15
C ALA A 134 2.93 5.96 -7.08
N GLU A 135 3.89 5.59 -7.92
CA GLU A 135 4.43 4.22 -7.92
C GLU A 135 5.17 3.85 -6.63
N ASP A 136 5.83 4.83 -6.02
CA ASP A 136 6.63 4.71 -4.80
C ASP A 136 5.77 4.62 -3.53
N GLU A 137 4.52 5.08 -3.59
CA GLU A 137 3.55 4.95 -2.51
C GLU A 137 2.96 3.54 -2.40
N LEU A 138 3.12 2.72 -3.44
CA LEU A 138 2.50 1.41 -3.57
C LEU A 138 3.53 0.28 -3.52
N LYS A 139 3.10 -0.86 -2.99
CA LYS A 139 3.84 -2.11 -3.03
C LYS A 139 2.93 -3.22 -3.50
N LYS A 140 3.40 -4.04 -4.42
CA LYS A 140 2.67 -5.23 -4.86
C LYS A 140 2.43 -6.13 -3.66
N SER A 141 1.15 -6.34 -3.32
CA SER A 141 0.80 -7.28 -2.28
C SER A 141 1.21 -8.65 -2.82
N LYS A 142 1.95 -9.41 -2.02
CA LYS A 142 2.08 -10.82 -2.35
C LYS A 142 0.71 -11.37 -2.09
N ASP A 143 -0.04 -11.66 -3.15
CA ASP A 143 -1.22 -12.49 -3.03
C ASP A 143 -0.74 -13.77 -2.35
N VAL A 144 -0.98 -13.85 -1.04
CA VAL A 144 -1.00 -15.12 -0.35
C VAL A 144 -2.31 -15.73 -0.80
N VAL A 145 -2.35 -16.13 -2.08
CA VAL A 145 -3.34 -17.09 -2.54
C VAL A 145 -3.06 -18.27 -1.62
N PRO A 146 -3.97 -18.59 -0.68
CA PRO A 146 -3.76 -19.74 0.17
C PRO A 146 -3.55 -20.89 -0.79
N PHE A 147 -2.42 -21.59 -0.63
CA PHE A 147 -2.06 -22.72 -1.47
C PHE A 147 -3.22 -23.71 -1.42
N ASP A 148 -4.04 -23.74 -2.48
CA ASP A 148 -5.35 -24.40 -2.48
C ASP A 148 -5.24 -25.93 -2.46
N GLY A 149 -4.02 -26.48 -2.53
CA GLY A 149 -3.75 -27.92 -2.60
C GLY A 149 -4.31 -28.61 -3.86
N MET A 150 -5.08 -27.90 -4.70
CA MET A 150 -5.75 -28.44 -5.88
C MET A 150 -5.01 -28.10 -7.18
N SER A 151 -4.22 -27.03 -7.19
CA SER A 151 -3.41 -26.58 -8.33
C SER A 151 -2.18 -27.48 -8.64
N CYS A 152 -1.77 -28.37 -7.73
CA CYS A 152 -0.63 -29.27 -7.96
C CYS A 152 -0.88 -30.39 -9.00
N THR A 153 -2.11 -30.62 -9.42
CA THR A 153 -2.41 -31.66 -10.42
C THR A 153 -2.30 -31.16 -11.87
N ALA A 154 -2.33 -29.84 -12.11
CA ALA A 154 -2.38 -29.28 -13.46
C ALA A 154 -1.04 -29.30 -14.21
N PHE A 155 0.10 -29.24 -13.51
CA PHE A 155 1.42 -29.26 -14.16
C PHE A 155 1.92 -30.66 -14.53
N LYS A 156 1.43 -31.71 -13.86
CA LYS A 156 1.89 -33.09 -14.10
C LYS A 156 1.16 -33.82 -15.23
N LEU A 157 -0.01 -33.34 -15.66
CA LEU A 157 -0.78 -34.01 -16.72
C LEU A 157 -0.36 -33.62 -18.14
N LYS A 158 0.19 -32.42 -18.37
CA LYS A 158 0.59 -31.99 -19.72
C LYS A 158 1.88 -32.64 -20.22
N GLN A 159 2.73 -33.15 -19.34
CA GLN A 159 3.93 -33.93 -19.73
C GLN A 159 3.63 -35.42 -19.99
N LEU A 160 2.43 -35.91 -19.67
CA LEU A 160 2.07 -37.33 -19.77
C LEU A 160 1.49 -37.75 -21.13
N ASN A 161 1.23 -36.80 -22.04
CA ASN A 161 0.72 -37.11 -23.40
C ASN A 161 1.82 -37.23 -24.47
N VAL A 162 3.10 -37.17 -24.11
CA VAL A 162 4.19 -37.37 -25.08
C VAL A 162 4.51 -38.86 -25.22
N GLY A 163 3.61 -39.61 -25.87
CA GLY A 163 3.89 -40.85 -26.62
C GLY A 163 4.59 -42.04 -25.93
N GLN A 164 4.96 -41.96 -24.66
CA GLN A 164 5.63 -43.04 -23.96
C GLN A 164 4.58 -44.00 -23.39
N LYS A 165 4.53 -45.22 -23.96
CA LYS A 165 3.84 -46.35 -23.32
C LYS A 165 4.37 -46.47 -21.88
N PRO A 166 3.49 -46.56 -20.86
CA PRO A 166 3.92 -46.75 -19.48
C PRO A 166 4.77 -48.02 -19.42
N ARG A 167 6.07 -47.86 -19.11
CA ARG A 167 6.94 -49.00 -18.84
C ARG A 167 6.53 -49.58 -17.49
N SER A 168 6.10 -50.83 -17.50
CA SER A 168 5.83 -51.59 -16.28
C SER A 168 7.10 -51.65 -15.44
N LEU A 169 6.98 -51.28 -14.15
CA LEU A 169 8.04 -51.38 -13.14
C LEU A 169 8.54 -52.83 -12.92
N ALA A 170 7.89 -53.83 -13.52
CA ALA A 170 8.25 -55.24 -13.37
C ALA A 170 9.37 -55.72 -14.32
N SER A 171 10.07 -54.83 -15.03
CA SER A 171 11.09 -55.22 -16.03
C SER A 171 12.53 -54.82 -15.68
N TYR A 172 12.80 -54.53 -14.40
CA TYR A 172 14.19 -54.32 -13.96
C TYR A 172 14.90 -55.67 -13.87
N ASP A 173 15.71 -55.98 -14.88
CA ASP A 173 16.61 -57.13 -14.88
C ASP A 173 18.00 -56.65 -14.40
N PRO A 174 18.48 -57.07 -13.22
CA PRO A 174 19.71 -56.57 -12.62
C PRO A 174 21.00 -57.12 -13.27
N SER A 175 20.93 -57.69 -14.48
CA SER A 175 22.03 -58.42 -15.10
C SER A 175 22.92 -57.58 -16.04
N ASP A 176 22.63 -56.30 -16.26
CA ASP A 176 23.31 -55.46 -17.27
C ASP A 176 24.52 -54.63 -16.76
N ASP A 177 24.96 -54.78 -15.52
CA ASP A 177 26.17 -54.08 -14.99
C ASP A 177 27.38 -55.03 -14.90
N SER A 178 27.94 -55.44 -16.05
CA SER A 178 29.22 -56.19 -16.15
C SER A 178 30.21 -55.54 -17.13
#